data_AF-A0A7C3GPC8-F1
#
_entry.id   AF-A0A7C3GPC8-F1
#
_cell.length_a   1.000
_cell.length_b   1.000
_cell.length_c   1.000
_cell.angle_alpha   90.00
_cell.angle_beta   90.00
_cell.angle_gamma   90.00
#
_symmetry.space_group_name_H-M   'P 1'
#
loop_
_entity.id
_entity.type
_entity.pdbx_description
1 polymer ?
#
loop_
_entity_poly.entity_id
_entity_poly.type
_entity_poly.pdbx_seq_one_letter_code
_entity_poly.pdbx_strand_id
1 'polypeptide(L)'
;MILKTRQRIAQQLIEAIEGRFAQFARDLDEGWTRVEVAVEQGDLVNWWRKQPFARKVYWSGREGNLEVAALGLALMIGEAVPVSADLLAHEIDPIIRQIGGNVRLYGGFRFNRQTR
;
A
#
# COMPACT_ATOMS: atom_id res chain seq x y z
N MET A 1 -28.48 -0.06 9.43
CA MET A 1 -27.27 0.20 10.25
C MET A 1 -26.01 0.28 9.39
N ILE A 2 -25.72 -0.73 8.55
CA ILE A 2 -24.52 -0.83 7.67
C ILE A 2 -24.30 0.37 6.73
N LEU A 3 -25.38 0.95 6.18
CA LEU A 3 -25.28 2.11 5.27
C LEU A 3 -24.74 3.37 5.97
N LYS A 4 -25.12 3.61 7.24
CA LYS A 4 -24.65 4.76 8.02
C LYS A 4 -23.16 4.63 8.34
N THR A 5 -22.68 3.42 8.63
CA THR A 5 -21.25 3.16 8.88
C THR A 5 -20.40 3.41 7.64
N ARG A 6 -20.84 2.95 6.47
CA ARG A 6 -20.11 3.16 5.21
C ARG A 6 -20.01 4.64 4.84
N GLN A 7 -21.11 5.38 4.96
CA GLN A 7 -21.12 6.83 4.72
C GLN A 7 -20.19 7.56 5.68
N ARG A 8 -20.17 7.18 6.97
CA ARG A 8 -19.26 7.75 7.96
C ARG A 8 -17.79 7.51 7.60
N ILE A 9 -17.40 6.28 7.25
CA ILE A 9 -16.01 5.96 6.88
C ILE A 9 -15.60 6.71 5.61
N ALA A 10 -16.48 6.77 4.60
CA ALA A 10 -16.21 7.52 3.37
C ALA A 10 -16.00 9.01 3.66
N GLN A 11 -16.85 9.61 4.51
CA GLN A 11 -16.72 11.00 4.90
C GLN A 11 -15.41 11.26 5.65
N GLN A 12 -15.04 10.40 6.61
CA GLN A 12 -13.76 10.49 7.32
C GLN A 12 -12.56 10.41 6.37
N LEU A 13 -12.64 9.54 5.36
CA LEU A 13 -11.59 9.42 4.35
C LEU A 13 -11.49 10.67 3.49
N ILE A 14 -12.61 11.22 3.03
CA ILE A 14 -12.65 12.46 2.24
C ILE A 14 -12.04 13.61 3.03
N GLU A 15 -12.48 13.83 4.27
CA GLU A 15 -11.96 14.89 5.14
C GLU A 15 -10.45 14.75 5.38
N ALA A 16 -9.98 13.53 5.59
CA ALA A 16 -8.55 13.28 5.79
C ALA A 16 -7.73 13.52 4.51
N ILE A 17 -8.26 13.17 3.33
CA ILE A 17 -7.62 13.46 2.04
C ILE A 17 -7.59 14.96 1.79
N GLU A 18 -8.72 15.66 1.93
CA GLU A 18 -8.83 17.10 1.70
C GLU A 18 -7.91 17.90 2.63
N GLY A 19 -7.89 17.55 3.92
CA GLY A 19 -7.01 18.19 4.89
C GLY A 19 -5.53 18.03 4.55
N ARG A 20 -5.12 16.85 4.06
CA ARG A 20 -3.74 16.62 3.60
C ARG A 20 -3.45 17.36 2.30
N PHE A 21 -4.35 17.32 1.33
CA PHE A 21 -4.17 17.98 0.04
C PHE A 21 -4.06 19.51 0.19
N ALA A 22 -4.89 20.12 1.04
CA ALA A 22 -4.82 21.55 1.34
C ALA A 22 -3.49 21.94 2.01
N GLN A 23 -2.87 21.04 2.77
CA GLN A 23 -1.53 21.27 3.31
C GLN A 23 -0.47 21.24 2.20
N PHE A 24 -0.46 20.19 1.38
CA PHE A 24 0.48 20.05 0.25
C PHE A 24 0.41 21.22 -0.74
N ALA A 25 -0.81 21.63 -1.10
CA ALA A 25 -1.01 22.73 -2.04
C ALA A 25 -0.47 24.08 -1.51
N ARG A 26 -0.47 24.28 -0.18
CA ARG A 26 0.07 25.49 0.45
C ARG A 26 1.59 25.49 0.49
N ASP A 27 2.19 24.33 0.72
CA ASP A 27 3.64 24.17 0.87
C ASP A 27 4.35 24.05 -0.49
N LEU A 28 3.61 23.94 -1.61
CA LEU A 28 4.11 23.67 -2.97
C LEU A 28 5.04 22.46 -3.03
N ASP A 29 4.77 21.48 -2.17
CA ASP A 29 5.67 20.37 -1.93
C ASP A 29 5.32 19.19 -2.84
N GLU A 30 6.32 18.60 -3.48
CA GLU A 30 6.19 17.32 -4.17
C GLU A 30 6.58 16.21 -3.21
N GLY A 31 5.66 15.30 -2.91
CA GLY A 31 5.96 14.28 -1.91
C GLY A 31 4.89 13.22 -1.74
N TRP A 32 5.10 12.42 -0.70
CA TRP A 32 4.25 11.31 -0.37
C TRP A 32 3.34 11.67 0.80
N THR A 33 2.07 11.27 0.72
CA THR A 33 1.12 11.43 1.82
C THR A 33 0.51 10.10 2.21
N ARG A 34 0.34 9.90 3.51
CA ARG A 34 -0.36 8.74 4.06
C ARG A 34 -1.63 9.19 4.75
N VAL A 35 -2.74 8.60 4.32
CA VAL A 35 -4.05 8.78 4.95
C VAL A 35 -4.49 7.44 5.52
N GLU A 36 -4.89 7.44 6.79
CA GLU A 36 -5.33 6.25 7.51
C GLU A 36 -6.72 6.50 8.11
N VAL A 37 -7.62 5.55 7.91
CA VAL A 37 -8.96 5.56 8.51
C VAL A 37 -9.22 4.19 9.10
N ALA A 38 -9.68 4.17 10.36
CA ALA A 38 -10.08 2.93 11.00
C ALA A 38 -11.33 2.36 10.33
N VAL A 39 -11.28 1.09 9.96
CA VAL A 39 -12.40 0.34 9.40
C VAL A 39 -12.72 -0.86 10.27
N GLU A 40 -13.97 -1.31 10.23
CA GLU A 40 -14.36 -2.57 10.88
C GLU A 40 -13.64 -3.74 10.21
N GLN A 41 -13.31 -4.77 11.00
CA GLN A 41 -12.76 -6.01 10.46
C GLN A 41 -13.78 -6.65 9.50
N GLY A 42 -13.27 -7.22 8.41
CA GLY A 42 -14.09 -7.87 7.40
C GLY A 42 -13.27 -8.86 6.59
N ASP A 43 -13.97 -9.60 5.73
CA ASP A 43 -13.36 -10.59 4.85
C ASP A 43 -12.58 -9.88 3.72
N LEU A 44 -11.28 -9.69 3.96
CA LEU A 44 -10.40 -8.95 3.05
C LEU A 44 -10.24 -9.67 1.71
N VAL A 45 -10.18 -11.00 1.69
CA VAL A 45 -10.05 -11.79 0.45
C VAL A 45 -11.28 -11.62 -0.44
N ASN A 46 -12.48 -11.75 0.12
CA ASN A 46 -13.70 -11.59 -0.65
C ASN A 46 -13.92 -10.14 -1.08
N TRP A 47 -13.55 -9.16 -0.24
CA TRP A 47 -13.55 -7.75 -0.64
C TRP A 47 -12.60 -7.52 -1.82
N TRP A 48 -11.35 -7.98 -1.71
CA TRP A 48 -10.28 -7.82 -2.70
C TRP A 48 -10.59 -8.45 -4.06
N ARG A 49 -11.20 -9.65 -4.06
CA ARG A 49 -11.60 -10.36 -5.28
C ARG A 49 -12.59 -9.55 -6.12
N LYS A 50 -13.52 -8.85 -5.47
CA LYS A 50 -14.60 -8.08 -6.12
C LYS A 50 -14.14 -6.77 -6.75
N GLN A 51 -12.90 -6.34 -6.50
CA GLN A 51 -12.42 -5.03 -6.95
C GLN A 51 -11.93 -5.07 -8.41
N PRO A 52 -12.26 -4.07 -9.24
CA PRO A 52 -11.96 -4.06 -10.68
C PRO A 52 -10.53 -3.59 -11.03
N PHE A 53 -9.62 -3.50 -10.06
CA PHE A 53 -8.26 -3.04 -10.31
C PHE A 53 -7.41 -4.12 -11.00
N ALA A 54 -6.60 -3.71 -11.97
CA ALA A 54 -5.66 -4.61 -12.66
C ALA A 54 -4.49 -5.04 -11.78
N ARG A 55 -4.04 -4.16 -10.89
CA ARG A 55 -2.96 -4.41 -9.93
C ARG A 55 -3.57 -4.56 -8.55
N LYS A 56 -3.45 -5.75 -8.00
CA LYS A 56 -4.01 -6.14 -6.71
C LYS A 56 -3.03 -7.03 -5.98
N VAL A 57 -2.84 -6.78 -4.69
CA VAL A 57 -1.94 -7.58 -3.83
C VAL A 57 -2.74 -8.09 -2.64
N TYR A 58 -2.53 -9.35 -2.29
CA TYR A 58 -3.04 -9.94 -1.06
C TYR A 58 -1.89 -10.66 -0.37
N TRP A 59 -1.77 -10.48 0.94
CA TRP A 59 -0.79 -11.15 1.76
C TRP A 59 -1.41 -11.49 3.11
N SER A 60 -1.12 -12.68 3.61
CA SER A 60 -1.52 -13.12 4.94
C SER A 60 -0.31 -13.76 5.62
N GLY A 61 -0.06 -13.33 6.86
CA GLY A 61 0.98 -13.90 7.69
C GLY A 61 0.63 -15.35 8.06
N ARG A 62 1.65 -16.20 8.18
CA ARG A 62 1.47 -17.63 8.50
C ARG A 62 0.68 -17.86 9.79
N GLU A 63 0.89 -16.99 10.79
CA GLU A 63 0.22 -17.06 12.09
C GLU A 63 -1.18 -16.44 12.08
N GLY A 64 -1.65 -15.89 10.95
CA GLY A 64 -2.96 -15.24 10.83
C GLY A 64 -3.10 -13.88 11.55
N ASN A 65 -2.06 -13.43 12.25
CA ASN A 65 -2.10 -12.18 13.03
C ASN A 65 -2.10 -10.90 12.18
N LEU A 66 -1.77 -11.00 10.90
CA LEU A 66 -1.73 -9.87 9.99
C LEU A 66 -2.20 -10.31 8.60
N GLU A 67 -3.18 -9.61 8.09
CA GLU A 67 -3.72 -9.78 6.75
C GLU A 67 -3.76 -8.43 6.05
N VAL A 68 -3.41 -8.41 4.77
CA VAL A 68 -3.32 -7.20 3.96
C VAL A 68 -3.94 -7.46 2.59
N ALA A 69 -4.81 -6.55 2.18
CA ALA A 69 -5.32 -6.47 0.81
C ALA A 69 -5.08 -5.05 0.28
N ALA A 70 -4.45 -4.95 -0.88
CA ALA A 70 -4.13 -3.69 -1.53
C ALA A 70 -4.61 -3.67 -2.99
N LEU A 71 -4.96 -2.48 -3.47
CA LEU A 71 -5.46 -2.20 -4.81
C LEU A 71 -4.68 -1.02 -5.39
N GLY A 72 -4.45 -1.05 -6.70
CA GLY A 72 -3.69 -0.01 -7.38
C GLY A 72 -2.21 -0.03 -6.96
N LEU A 73 -1.48 1.03 -7.33
CA LEU A 73 -0.06 1.19 -7.05
C LEU A 73 0.25 2.67 -6.84
N ALA A 74 0.92 2.98 -5.73
CA ALA A 74 1.52 4.30 -5.51
C ALA A 74 2.99 4.34 -5.97
N LEU A 75 3.69 3.20 -5.86
CA LEU A 75 5.07 3.00 -6.28
C LEU A 75 5.22 1.56 -6.83
N MET A 76 5.96 1.40 -7.92
CA MET A 76 6.38 0.09 -8.43
C MET A 76 7.90 0.08 -8.53
N ILE A 77 8.52 -0.91 -7.90
CA ILE A 77 9.95 -1.17 -8.00
C ILE A 77 10.08 -2.58 -8.59
N GLY A 78 10.87 -2.70 -9.64
CA GLY A 78 11.09 -3.98 -10.29
C GLY A 78 12.20 -3.87 -11.31
N GLU A 79 13.10 -4.84 -11.29
CA GLU A 79 14.24 -4.88 -12.19
C GLU A 79 13.96 -5.78 -13.39
N ALA A 80 14.41 -5.35 -14.57
CA ALA A 80 14.39 -6.19 -15.78
C ALA A 80 15.44 -7.30 -15.72
N VAL A 81 16.49 -7.09 -14.91
CA VAL A 81 17.59 -8.02 -14.69
C VAL A 81 17.50 -8.65 -13.30
N PRO A 82 18.04 -9.86 -13.10
CA PRO A 82 18.13 -10.45 -11.77
C PRO A 82 18.93 -9.55 -10.83
N VAL A 83 18.34 -9.18 -9.70
CA VAL A 83 18.99 -8.39 -8.65
C VAL A 83 18.99 -9.18 -7.34
N SER A 84 20.04 -9.02 -6.53
CA SER A 84 20.06 -9.62 -5.19
C SER A 84 19.09 -8.88 -4.26
N ALA A 85 18.61 -9.58 -3.22
CA ALA A 85 17.74 -8.97 -2.22
C ALA A 85 18.41 -7.79 -1.51
N ASP A 86 19.73 -7.87 -1.27
CA ASP A 86 20.49 -6.83 -0.59
C ASP A 86 20.61 -5.55 -1.42
N LEU A 87 20.84 -5.68 -2.73
CA LEU A 87 20.88 -4.54 -3.65
C LEU A 87 19.51 -3.87 -3.74
N LEU A 88 18.44 -4.66 -3.85
CA LEU A 88 17.09 -4.12 -3.85
C LEU A 88 16.75 -3.41 -2.53
N ALA A 89 17.17 -3.98 -1.40
CA ALA A 89 17.00 -3.33 -0.10
C ALA A 89 17.74 -1.99 -0.02
N HIS A 90 18.96 -1.91 -0.57
CA HIS A 90 19.74 -0.68 -0.61
C HIS A 90 19.06 0.43 -1.42
N GLU A 91 18.35 0.08 -2.50
CA GLU A 91 17.58 1.03 -3.31
C GLU A 91 16.25 1.45 -2.65
N ILE A 92 15.61 0.52 -1.93
CA ILE A 92 14.32 0.74 -1.27
C ILE A 92 14.46 1.59 -0.01
N ASP A 93 15.52 1.37 0.77
CA ASP A 93 15.72 1.98 2.08
C ASP A 93 15.63 3.52 2.07
N PRO A 94 16.30 4.24 1.14
CA PRO A 94 16.18 5.70 1.03
C PRO A 94 14.75 6.16 0.77
N ILE A 95 14.02 5.43 -0.08
CA ILE A 95 12.63 5.75 -0.44
C ILE A 95 11.73 5.61 0.80
N ILE A 96 11.86 4.49 1.54
CA ILE A 96 11.08 4.28 2.77
C ILE A 96 11.40 5.37 3.80
N ARG A 97 12.68 5.73 3.97
CA ARG A 97 13.10 6.79 4.90
C ARG A 97 12.56 8.16 4.50
N GLN A 98 12.55 8.48 3.21
CA GLN A 98 12.02 9.74 2.69
C GLN A 98 10.51 9.84 2.89
N ILE A 99 9.76 8.77 2.64
CA ILE A 99 8.30 8.76 2.86
C ILE A 99 8.00 8.87 4.37
N GLY A 100 8.86 8.29 5.20
CA GLY A 100 8.71 8.25 6.65
C GLY A 100 7.57 7.33 7.11
N GLY A 101 7.52 7.07 8.43
CA GLY A 101 6.46 6.27 9.05
C GLY A 101 6.37 4.82 8.58
N ASN A 102 5.30 4.12 9.00
CA ASN A 102 5.06 2.68 8.77
C ASN A 102 4.67 2.34 7.30
N VAL A 103 5.41 2.83 6.31
CA VAL A 103 5.24 2.40 4.91
C VAL A 103 5.69 0.96 4.74
N ARG A 104 4.93 0.22 3.92
CA ARG A 104 5.21 -1.17 3.61
C ARG A 104 5.13 -1.37 2.11
N LEU A 105 6.18 -1.97 1.54
CA LEU A 105 6.18 -2.43 0.16
C LEU A 105 5.84 -3.93 0.15
N TYR A 106 5.00 -4.33 -0.80
CA TYR A 106 4.57 -5.71 -0.94
C TYR A 106 4.91 -6.20 -2.35
N GLY A 107 5.44 -7.42 -2.44
CA GLY A 107 5.89 -8.01 -3.69
C GLY A 107 6.56 -9.35 -3.45
N GLY A 108 7.42 -9.74 -4.38
CA GLY A 108 8.19 -10.97 -4.25
C GLY A 108 9.29 -11.05 -5.29
N PHE A 109 10.22 -11.96 -5.05
CA PHE A 109 11.30 -12.27 -5.97
C PHE A 109 10.87 -13.36 -6.94
N ARG A 110 11.23 -13.22 -8.22
CA ARG A 110 11.10 -14.30 -9.18
C ARG A 110 12.26 -15.26 -8.98
N PHE A 111 11.99 -16.56 -8.97
CA PHE A 111 13.06 -17.56 -9.00
C PHE A 111 13.84 -17.42 -10.30
N ASN A 112 15.14 -17.12 -10.20
CA ASN A 112 16.04 -17.22 -11.34
C ASN A 112 16.48 -18.69 -11.48
N ARG A 113 16.15 -19.32 -12.62
CA ARG A 113 16.53 -20.72 -12.91
C ARG A 113 17.92 -20.86 -13.53
N GLN A 114 18.67 -19.77 -13.72
CA GLN A 114 19.96 -19.79 -14.44
C GLN A 114 21.18 -20.17 -13.58
N THR A 115 21.00 -20.66 -12.37
CA THR A 115 22.09 -21.25 -11.58
C THR A 115 22.15 -22.77 -11.77
N ARG A 116 22.91 -23.20 -12.78
CA ARG A 116 23.63 -24.47 -12.82
C ARG A 116 25.03 -24.22 -13.36
#